data_AF-A0A183T551-F1
#
_entry.id   AF-A0A183T551-F1
#
_cell.length_a   1.000
_cell.length_b   1.000
_cell.length_c   1.000
_cell.angle_alpha   90.00
_cell.angle_beta   90.00
_cell.angle_gamma   90.00
#
_symmetry.space_group_name_H-M   'P 1'
#
loop_
_entity.id
_entity.type
_entity.pdbx_description
1 polymer ?
#
loop_
_entity_poly.entity_id
_entity_poly.type
_entity_poly.pdbx_seq_one_letter_code
_entity_poly.pdbx_strand_id
1 'polypeptide(L)'
;MDIRTDATKAAFFRCRRLIQQRLREMHDTWMILKAEEIQGYAYHNEMKNFFKAIYGPWIKGTAPLLSSDGTTLLTEKSQILKCWAEHFRSVLNCSSAISDAATDRLPQVHTNNDLDLPPSLP
;
A
#
# COMPACT_ATOMS: atom_id res chain seq x y z
N MET A 1 36.53 21.23 -35.10
CA MET A 1 35.44 21.41 -34.12
C MET A 1 35.62 22.75 -33.44
N ASP A 2 34.55 23.52 -33.25
CA ASP A 2 34.60 24.88 -32.72
C ASP A 2 34.54 24.91 -31.19
N ILE A 3 35.65 25.31 -30.58
CA ILE A 3 35.91 25.35 -29.13
C ILE A 3 34.85 26.18 -28.38
N ARG A 4 34.28 27.21 -29.01
CA ARG A 4 33.25 28.08 -28.42
C ARG A 4 31.92 27.34 -28.21
N THR A 5 31.58 26.44 -29.12
CA THR A 5 30.34 25.66 -29.06
C THR A 5 30.44 24.58 -27.98
N ASP A 6 31.61 23.98 -27.80
CA ASP A 6 31.86 22.96 -26.78
C ASP A 6 31.86 23.53 -25.35
N ALA A 7 32.42 24.73 -25.16
CA ALA A 7 32.39 25.43 -23.88
C ALA A 7 30.95 25.79 -23.45
N THR A 8 30.12 26.26 -24.38
CA THR A 8 28.71 26.61 -24.12
C THR A 8 27.90 25.36 -23.76
N LYS A 9 28.11 24.25 -24.46
CA LYS A 9 27.48 22.96 -24.13
C LYS A 9 27.90 22.48 -22.73
N ALA A 10 29.19 22.55 -22.41
CA ALA A 10 29.69 22.17 -21.10
C ALA A 10 29.09 23.02 -19.97
N ALA A 11 28.96 24.33 -20.16
CA ALA A 11 28.30 25.23 -19.22
C ALA A 11 26.82 24.86 -19.02
N PHE A 12 26.09 24.57 -20.10
CA PHE A 12 24.70 24.14 -20.03
C PHE A 12 24.51 22.84 -19.23
N PHE A 13 25.31 21.81 -19.50
CA PHE A 13 25.22 20.53 -18.76
C PHE A 13 25.57 20.70 -17.28
N ARG A 14 26.53 21.58 -16.95
CA ARG A 14 26.85 21.92 -15.56
C ARG A 14 25.66 22.58 -14.85
N CYS A 15 25.03 23.58 -15.47
CA CYS A 15 23.83 24.22 -14.91
C CYS A 15 22.68 23.23 -14.72
N ARG A 16 22.42 22.37 -15.72
CA ARG A 16 21.39 21.33 -15.62
C ARG A 16 21.65 20.38 -14.45
N ARG A 17 22.89 19.90 -14.28
CA ARG A 17 23.26 19.01 -13.18
C ARG A 17 23.02 19.67 -11.81
N LEU A 18 23.38 20.93 -11.65
CA LEU A 18 23.17 21.66 -10.40
C LEU A 18 21.69 21.79 -10.04
N ILE A 19 20.85 22.12 -11.03
CA ILE A 19 19.40 22.23 -10.84
C ILE A 19 18.80 20.86 -10.48
N GLN A 20 19.21 19.80 -11.19
CA GLN A 20 18.74 18.44 -10.91
C GLN A 20 19.18 17.94 -9.53
N GLN A 21 20.40 18.28 -9.11
CA GLN A 21 20.89 17.95 -7.78
C GLN A 21 20.06 18.66 -6.70
N ARG A 22 19.86 19.97 -6.82
CA ARG A 22 19.04 20.73 -5.85
C ARG A 22 17.60 20.24 -5.77
N LEU A 23 17.00 19.89 -6.91
CA LEU A 23 15.65 19.35 -6.94
C LEU A 23 15.58 18.00 -6.21
N ARG A 24 16.59 17.16 -6.36
CA ARG A 24 16.67 15.86 -5.68
C ARG A 24 16.84 16.05 -4.18
N GLU A 25 17.77 16.89 -3.74
CA GLU A 25 17.97 17.20 -2.32
C GLU A 25 16.68 17.74 -1.67
N MET A 26 15.95 18.62 -2.37
CA MET A 26 14.67 19.14 -1.89
C MET A 26 13.60 18.06 -1.79
N HIS A 27 13.50 17.18 -2.79
CA HIS A 27 12.55 16.07 -2.78
C HIS A 27 12.88 15.06 -1.67
N ASP A 28 14.14 14.68 -1.52
CA ASP A 28 14.59 13.73 -0.50
C ASP A 28 14.34 14.28 0.91
N THR A 29 14.63 15.58 1.13
CA THR A 29 14.31 16.27 2.40
C THR A 29 12.82 16.22 2.69
N TRP A 30 11.98 16.52 1.70
CA TRP A 30 10.53 16.46 1.85
C TRP A 30 10.03 15.03 2.15
N MET A 31 10.58 14.01 1.48
CA MET A 31 10.23 12.61 1.70
C MET A 31 10.61 12.12 3.11
N ILE A 32 11.77 12.51 3.62
CA ILE A 32 12.20 12.19 4.98
C ILE A 32 11.22 12.78 5.99
N LEU A 33 10.94 14.08 5.88
CA LEU A 33 9.99 14.76 6.77
C LEU A 33 8.59 14.13 6.70
N LYS A 34 8.15 13.71 5.51
CA LYS A 34 6.85 13.06 5.34
C LYS A 34 6.80 11.67 5.97
N ALA A 35 7.88 10.90 5.88
CA ALA A 35 8.00 9.61 6.52
C ALA A 35 7.98 9.74 8.05
N GLU A 36 8.74 10.70 8.60
CA GLU A 36 8.75 11.00 10.03
C GLU A 36 7.38 11.42 10.55
N GLU A 37 6.64 12.26 9.79
CA GLU A 37 5.27 12.66 10.12
C GLU A 37 4.33 11.43 10.19
N ILE A 38 4.33 10.59 9.15
CA ILE A 38 3.47 9.40 9.06
C ILE A 38 3.81 8.42 10.18
N GLN A 39 5.09 8.17 10.41
CA GLN A 39 5.57 7.27 11.45
C GLN A 39 5.23 7.82 12.84
N GLY A 40 5.37 9.13 13.05
CA GLY A 40 4.93 9.83 14.25
C GLY A 40 3.46 9.55 14.54
N TYR A 41 2.57 9.75 13.57
CA TYR A 41 1.14 9.45 13.79
C TYR A 41 0.87 7.97 14.08
N ALA A 42 1.61 7.05 13.46
CA ALA A 42 1.48 5.63 13.75
C ALA A 42 1.89 5.30 15.19
N TYR A 43 3.02 5.82 15.67
CA TYR A 43 3.49 5.59 17.05
C TYR A 43 2.56 6.17 18.10
N HIS A 44 1.93 7.32 17.83
CA HIS A 44 0.98 7.95 18.75
C HIS A 44 -0.46 7.40 18.60
N ASN A 45 -0.66 6.37 17.76
CA ASN A 45 -1.97 5.79 17.45
C ASN A 45 -2.99 6.83 16.92
N GLU A 46 -2.52 7.87 16.25
CA GLU A 46 -3.34 8.94 15.67
C GLU A 46 -3.84 8.58 14.27
N MET A 47 -4.61 7.49 14.15
CA MET A 47 -5.05 6.92 12.87
C MET A 47 -5.70 7.94 11.93
N LYS A 48 -6.47 8.90 12.46
CA LYS A 48 -7.10 9.96 11.66
C LYS A 48 -6.07 10.86 10.97
N ASN A 49 -5.00 11.23 11.66
CA ASN A 49 -3.95 12.09 11.12
C ASN A 49 -3.01 11.29 10.22
N PHE A 50 -2.76 10.02 10.54
CA PHE A 50 -2.05 9.08 9.66
C PHE A 50 -2.71 8.98 8.28
N PHE A 51 -4.02 8.72 8.22
CA PHE A 51 -4.75 8.65 6.96
C PHE A 51 -4.73 9.97 6.20
N LYS A 52 -4.83 11.11 6.92
CA LYS A 52 -4.71 12.44 6.30
C LYS A 52 -3.32 12.68 5.71
N ALA A 53 -2.28 12.20 6.36
CA ALA A 53 -0.91 12.37 5.90
C ALA A 53 -0.62 11.60 4.60
N ILE A 54 -1.22 10.42 4.44
CA ILE A 54 -1.04 9.56 3.25
C ILE A 54 -1.92 10.01 2.08
N TYR A 55 -3.22 10.19 2.31
CA TYR A 55 -4.20 10.38 1.24
C TYR A 55 -4.64 11.84 1.05
N GLY A 56 -4.19 12.74 1.94
CA GLY A 56 -4.63 14.13 1.97
C GLY A 56 -5.88 14.34 2.83
N PRO A 57 -6.48 15.54 2.78
CA PRO A 57 -7.65 15.86 3.59
C PRO A 57 -8.77 14.85 3.38
N TRP A 58 -9.24 14.24 4.47
CA TRP A 58 -10.42 13.39 4.45
C TRP A 58 -11.62 14.21 3.97
N ILE A 59 -12.03 14.02 2.72
CA ILE A 59 -13.28 14.55 2.19
C ILE A 59 -14.38 13.61 2.66
N LYS A 60 -15.33 14.11 3.46
CA LYS A 60 -16.52 13.35 3.86
C LYS A 60 -17.49 13.28 2.68
N GLY A 61 -17.14 12.48 1.68
CA GLY A 61 -18.10 11.98 0.70
C GLY A 61 -18.46 10.56 1.09
N THR A 62 -19.72 10.32 1.49
CA THR A 62 -20.23 8.95 1.48
C THR A 62 -20.46 8.60 0.02
N ALA A 63 -19.56 7.82 -0.57
CA ALA A 63 -19.79 7.28 -1.91
C ALA A 63 -20.99 6.32 -1.83
N PRO A 64 -22.04 6.51 -2.65
CA PRO A 64 -23.13 5.55 -2.73
C PRO A 64 -22.57 4.19 -3.16
N LEU A 65 -22.98 3.12 -2.48
CA LEU A 65 -22.60 1.76 -2.84
C LEU A 65 -23.79 1.05 -3.48
N LEU A 66 -23.53 0.14 -4.41
CA LEU A 66 -24.56 -0.77 -4.90
C LEU A 66 -24.88 -1.79 -3.80
N SER A 67 -26.15 -2.15 -3.65
CA SER A 67 -26.59 -3.30 -2.86
C SER A 67 -26.06 -4.62 -3.44
N SER A 68 -26.05 -5.69 -2.64
CA SER A 68 -25.54 -7.00 -3.07
C SER A 68 -26.29 -7.61 -4.26
N ASP A 69 -27.57 -7.24 -4.46
CA ASP A 69 -28.41 -7.63 -5.59
C ASP A 69 -28.26 -6.68 -6.80
N GLY A 70 -27.50 -5.60 -6.64
CA GLY A 70 -27.16 -4.63 -7.68
C GLY A 70 -28.28 -3.67 -8.09
N THR A 71 -29.41 -3.68 -7.39
CA THR A 71 -30.61 -2.91 -7.80
C THR A 71 -30.69 -1.53 -7.17
N THR A 72 -30.07 -1.32 -6.00
CA THR A 72 -30.29 -0.14 -5.17
C THR A 72 -28.98 0.54 -4.81
N LEU A 73 -28.94 1.87 -4.89
CA LEU A 73 -27.83 2.67 -4.38
C LEU A 73 -28.04 2.97 -2.90
N LEU A 74 -27.14 2.46 -2.07
CA LEU A 74 -27.08 2.67 -0.63
C LEU A 74 -26.35 3.98 -0.35
N THR A 75 -27.09 4.98 0.15
CA THR A 75 -26.57 6.29 0.54
C THR A 75 -26.48 6.45 2.06
N GLU A 76 -27.25 5.68 2.81
CA GLU A 76 -27.23 5.67 4.27
C GLU A 76 -26.04 4.86 4.82
N LYS A 77 -25.33 5.45 5.78
CA LYS A 77 -24.15 4.83 6.41
C LYS A 77 -24.48 3.47 7.06
N SER A 78 -25.66 3.34 7.68
CA SER A 78 -26.13 2.08 8.31
C SER A 78 -26.28 0.97 7.28
N GLN A 79 -26.89 1.27 6.15
CA GLN A 79 -27.13 0.33 5.06
C GLN A 79 -25.82 -0.08 4.38
N ILE A 80 -24.91 0.88 4.16
CA ILE A 80 -23.55 0.62 3.67
C ILE A 80 -22.81 -0.35 4.60
N LEU A 81 -22.81 -0.10 5.91
CA LEU A 81 -22.14 -0.96 6.88
C LEU A 81 -22.74 -2.37 6.92
N LYS A 82 -24.05 -2.49 6.79
CA LYS A 82 -24.74 -3.79 6.69
C LYS A 82 -24.30 -4.55 5.44
N CYS A 83 -24.26 -3.89 4.29
CA CYS A 83 -23.80 -4.48 3.03
C CYS A 83 -22.35 -4.96 3.13
N TRP A 84 -21.46 -4.19 3.76
CA TRP A 84 -20.08 -4.63 4.03
C TRP A 84 -20.04 -5.88 4.92
N ALA A 85 -20.83 -5.91 5.99
CA ALA A 85 -20.89 -7.07 6.89
C ALA A 85 -21.39 -8.34 6.17
N GLU A 86 -22.38 -8.21 5.29
CA GLU A 86 -22.86 -9.30 4.44
C GLU A 86 -21.79 -9.79 3.46
N HIS A 87 -21.13 -8.86 2.76
CA HIS A 87 -20.06 -9.19 1.82
C HIS A 87 -18.90 -9.92 2.50
N PHE A 88 -18.37 -9.38 3.61
CA PHE A 88 -17.28 -10.02 4.35
C PHE A 88 -17.71 -11.36 4.95
N ARG A 89 -18.97 -11.49 5.42
CA ARG A 89 -19.47 -12.78 5.89
C ARG A 89 -19.48 -13.81 4.76
N SER A 90 -19.90 -13.43 3.56
CA SER A 90 -19.86 -14.31 2.39
C SER A 90 -18.43 -14.72 2.05
N VAL A 91 -17.50 -13.75 1.96
CA VAL A 91 -16.09 -14.03 1.62
C VAL A 91 -15.41 -14.91 2.66
N LEU A 92 -15.58 -14.62 3.95
CA LEU A 92 -14.87 -15.30 5.04
C LEU A 92 -15.49 -16.65 5.43
N ASN A 93 -16.79 -16.83 5.23
CA ASN A 93 -17.50 -18.07 5.54
C ASN A 93 -17.84 -18.88 4.28
N CYS A 94 -17.24 -18.54 3.13
CA CYS A 94 -17.35 -19.36 1.93
C CYS A 94 -16.71 -20.72 2.22
N SER A 95 -17.52 -21.78 2.18
CA SER A 95 -17.00 -23.14 2.31
C SER A 95 -16.05 -23.44 1.17
N SER A 96 -14.76 -23.56 1.46
CA SER A 96 -13.76 -23.97 0.48
C SER A 96 -13.81 -25.48 0.31
N ALA A 97 -14.50 -25.95 -0.74
CA ALA A 97 -14.37 -27.34 -1.18
C ALA A 97 -13.06 -27.46 -1.97
N ILE A 98 -11.97 -27.79 -1.29
CA ILE A 98 -10.75 -28.23 -1.97
C ILE A 98 -11.07 -29.60 -2.59
N SER A 99 -10.90 -29.73 -3.90
CA SER A 99 -11.15 -31.00 -4.59
C SER A 99 -10.13 -32.04 -4.13
N ASP A 100 -10.60 -33.24 -3.77
CA ASP A 100 -9.72 -34.36 -3.40
C ASP A 100 -8.72 -34.68 -4.52
N ALA A 101 -9.15 -34.54 -5.78
CA ALA A 101 -8.27 -34.71 -6.93
C ALA A 101 -7.16 -33.64 -7.02
N ALA A 102 -7.35 -32.45 -6.45
CA ALA A 102 -6.30 -31.45 -6.33
C ALA A 102 -5.33 -31.80 -5.21
N THR A 103 -5.84 -32.33 -4.08
CA THR A 103 -5.03 -32.84 -2.97
C THR A 103 -4.17 -34.04 -3.38
N ASP A 104 -4.73 -34.99 -4.13
CA ASP A 104 -4.02 -36.18 -4.62
C ASP A 104 -2.91 -35.85 -5.64
N ARG A 105 -3.00 -34.69 -6.30
CA ARG A 105 -1.99 -34.21 -7.26
C ARG A 105 -0.83 -33.47 -6.59
N LEU A 106 -0.95 -33.10 -5.31
CA LEU A 106 0.12 -32.40 -4.60
C LEU A 106 1.22 -33.41 -4.20
N PRO A 107 2.49 -33.17 -4.60
CA PRO A 107 3.58 -34.03 -4.18
C PRO A 107 3.74 -33.95 -2.64
N GLN A 108 3.49 -35.05 -1.95
CA GLN A 108 3.71 -35.13 -0.51
C GLN A 108 5.20 -35.21 -0.23
N VAL A 109 5.74 -34.20 0.45
CA VAL A 109 7.09 -34.22 1.01
C VAL A 109 7.02 -34.93 2.36
N HIS A 110 8.06 -35.68 2.71
CA HIS A 110 8.13 -36.33 4.02
C HIS A 110 7.98 -35.30 5.14
N THR A 111 7.20 -35.65 6.17
CA THR A 111 6.97 -34.79 7.33
C THR A 111 8.31 -34.41 7.95
N ASN A 112 8.56 -33.10 8.07
CA ASN A 112 9.81 -32.59 8.62
C ASN A 112 9.74 -32.60 10.16
N ASN A 113 10.41 -33.58 10.77
CA ASN A 113 10.48 -33.73 12.23
C ASN A 113 11.42 -32.71 12.90
N ASP A 114 12.23 -31.96 12.15
CA ASP A 114 13.13 -30.94 12.73
C ASP A 114 12.35 -29.76 13.33
N LEU A 115 11.09 -29.56 12.91
CA LEU A 115 10.21 -28.51 13.46
C LEU A 115 9.62 -28.89 14.84
N ASP A 116 9.65 -30.16 15.21
CA ASP A 116 9.25 -30.63 16.56
C ASP A 116 10.38 -30.44 17.58
N LEU A 117 11.59 -30.10 17.12
CA LEU A 117 12.70 -29.79 18.01
C LEU A 117 12.52 -28.35 18.55
N PRO A 118 12.66 -28.15 19.87
CA PRO A 118 12.64 -26.81 20.43
C PRO A 118 13.80 -25.99 19.84
N PRO A 119 13.60 -24.69 19.58
CA PRO A 119 14.65 -23.85 19.02
C PRO A 119 15.87 -23.85 19.93
N SER A 120 17.00 -24.33 19.41
CA SER A 120 18.28 -24.29 20.09
C SER A 120 18.83 -22.86 20.09
N LEU A 121 19.19 -22.37 21.28
CA LEU A 121 19.85 -21.07 21.45
C LEU A 121 21.31 -21.12 20.93
N PRO A 122 21.83 -20.01 20.37
CA PRO A 122 23.25 -19.86 20.06
C PRO A 122 24.14 -19.79 21.30
#